data_AF-A0A1J5I6Q6-F1
#
_entry.id   AF-A0A1J5I6Q6-F1
#
_cell.length_a   1.000
_cell.length_b   1.000
_cell.length_c   1.000
_cell.angle_alpha   90.00
_cell.angle_beta   90.00
_cell.angle_gamma   90.00
#
_symmetry.space_group_name_H-M   'P 1'
#
loop_
_entity.id
_entity.type
_entity.pdbx_description
1 polymer ?
#
loop_
_entity_poly.entity_id
_entity_poly.type
_entity_poly.pdbx_seq_one_letter_code
_entity_poly.pdbx_strand_id
1 'polypeptide(L)'
;MKFSRLIHLRQAGFTLIEVIVAIMLGAIMGVVFLTYMGTQLTYSGDPVNIARDEGVAEMWMERIISDYVQEMNTPASYSAALANIMARDYTIGIYNMPASVTLTRTYVTYDAGGNEVDVSAGGGTSTNLKVTVQAGGYGLTNILTAERVTSGDPITYY
;
A
#
# COMPACT_ATOMS: atom_id res chain seq x y z
N MET A 1 -32.67 62.01 48.50
CA MET A 1 -31.20 61.97 48.45
C MET A 1 -30.76 60.56 48.10
N LYS A 2 -30.11 60.35 46.94
CA LYS A 2 -29.61 59.05 46.47
C LYS A 2 -28.17 58.87 46.96
N PHE A 3 -27.89 57.84 47.76
CA PHE A 3 -26.53 57.40 48.06
C PHE A 3 -26.06 56.45 46.96
N SER A 4 -25.21 56.95 46.06
CA SER A 4 -24.44 56.12 45.12
C SER A 4 -23.21 55.60 45.84
N ARG A 5 -23.16 54.28 46.07
CA ARG A 5 -22.01 53.59 46.68
C ARG A 5 -21.10 53.13 45.54
N LEU A 6 -20.02 53.86 45.31
CA LEU A 6 -18.98 53.50 44.34
C LEU A 6 -18.23 52.25 44.83
N ILE A 7 -18.43 51.13 44.14
CA ILE A 7 -17.62 49.92 44.32
C ILE A 7 -16.24 50.20 43.72
N HIS A 8 -15.24 50.47 44.57
CA HIS A 8 -13.84 50.51 44.16
C HIS A 8 -13.37 49.06 43.95
N LEU A 9 -13.33 48.61 42.70
CA LEU A 9 -12.55 47.44 42.32
C LEU A 9 -11.07 47.82 42.51
N ARG A 10 -10.41 47.26 43.54
CA ARG A 10 -8.96 47.37 43.68
C ARG A 10 -8.32 46.82 42.41
N GLN A 11 -7.60 47.66 41.66
CA GLN A 11 -6.63 47.19 40.67
C GLN A 11 -5.51 46.48 41.43
N ALA A 12 -5.63 45.19 41.64
CA ALA A 12 -4.53 44.34 42.07
C ALA A 12 -3.67 44.05 40.82
N GLY A 13 -2.45 44.56 40.80
CA GLY A 13 -1.46 44.15 39.81
C GLY A 13 -1.03 42.69 40.03
N PHE A 14 -0.40 42.10 39.02
CA PHE A 14 0.16 40.75 39.11
C PHE A 14 1.20 40.68 40.23
N THR A 15 1.10 39.67 41.09
CA THR A 15 2.13 39.44 42.11
C THR A 15 3.33 38.74 41.49
N LEU A 16 4.55 38.97 42.02
CA LEU A 16 5.77 38.33 41.53
C LEU A 16 5.64 36.80 41.48
N ILE A 17 5.01 36.21 42.51
CA ILE A 17 4.79 34.77 42.60
C ILE A 17 3.83 34.27 41.52
N GLU A 18 2.77 35.01 41.21
CA GLU A 18 1.80 34.67 40.17
C GLU A 18 2.44 34.68 38.78
N VAL A 19 3.35 35.62 38.50
CA VAL A 19 4.13 35.65 37.25
C VAL A 19 5.03 34.42 37.13
N ILE A 20 5.76 34.07 38.20
CA ILE A 20 6.66 32.91 38.19
C ILE A 20 5.86 31.62 37.97
N VAL A 21 4.74 31.45 38.67
CA VAL A 21 3.88 30.27 38.53
C VAL A 21 3.27 30.19 37.13
N ALA A 22 2.81 31.32 36.56
CA ALA A 22 2.28 31.35 35.20
C ALA A 22 3.33 30.95 34.14
N ILE A 23 4.58 31.43 34.28
CA ILE A 23 5.68 31.07 33.37
C ILE A 23 6.03 29.58 33.53
N MET A 24 6.08 29.06 34.77
CA MET A 24 6.35 27.63 34.99
C MET A 24 5.26 26.74 34.40
N LEU A 25 3.99 27.06 34.61
CA LEU A 25 2.87 26.33 34.02
C LEU A 25 2.88 26.42 32.50
N GLY A 26 3.17 27.60 31.93
CA GLY A 26 3.33 27.79 30.49
C GLY A 26 4.48 26.98 29.90
N ALA A 27 5.61 26.88 30.61
CA ALA A 27 6.75 26.09 30.18
C ALA A 27 6.45 24.58 30.19
N ILE A 28 5.81 24.08 31.26
CA ILE A 28 5.40 22.67 31.36
C ILE A 28 4.41 22.33 30.25
N MET A 29 3.39 23.16 30.05
CA MET A 29 2.40 23.01 28.98
C MET A 29 3.06 23.04 27.59
N GLY A 30 3.99 23.97 27.36
CA GLY A 30 4.73 24.08 26.10
C GLY A 30 5.54 22.82 25.77
N VAL A 31 6.23 22.24 26.75
CA VAL A 31 6.98 20.98 26.57
C VAL A 31 6.05 19.81 26.26
N VAL A 32 4.91 19.71 26.95
CA VAL A 32 3.89 18.69 26.67
C VAL A 32 3.42 18.82 25.21
N PHE A 33 3.04 20.01 24.76
CA PHE A 33 2.61 20.21 23.37
C PHE A 33 3.69 19.87 22.35
N LEU A 34 4.94 20.28 22.57
CA LEU A 34 6.04 19.95 21.66
C LEU A 34 6.31 18.44 21.58
N THR A 35 6.23 17.75 22.71
CA THR A 35 6.50 16.30 22.78
C THR A 35 5.40 15.48 22.09
N TYR A 36 4.13 15.88 22.25
CA TYR A 36 3.00 15.15 21.67
C TYR A 36 2.62 15.58 20.25
N MET A 37 2.84 16.85 19.85
CA MET A 37 2.59 17.30 18.47
C MET A 37 3.78 17.04 17.54
N GLY A 38 5.00 17.02 18.07
CA GLY A 38 6.22 16.81 17.26
C GLY A 38 6.23 15.47 16.53
N THR A 39 5.75 14.40 17.18
CA THR A 39 5.68 13.06 16.57
C THR A 39 4.61 12.96 15.49
N GLN A 40 3.44 13.57 15.68
CA GLN A 40 2.38 13.57 14.67
C GLN A 40 2.73 14.43 13.46
N LEU A 41 3.41 15.57 13.63
CA LEU A 41 3.86 16.39 12.51
C LEU A 41 4.99 15.75 11.70
N THR A 42 5.82 14.91 12.33
CA THR A 42 6.93 14.24 11.65
C THR A 42 6.45 13.08 10.77
N TYR A 43 5.39 12.37 11.17
CA TYR A 43 4.87 11.19 10.48
C TYR A 43 3.46 11.36 9.89
N SER A 44 2.91 12.58 9.83
CA SER A 44 1.56 12.81 9.32
C SER A 44 1.37 12.43 7.86
N GLY A 45 2.45 12.43 7.08
CA GLY A 45 2.43 12.06 5.65
C GLY A 45 2.55 10.56 5.40
N ASP A 46 3.09 9.80 6.35
CA ASP A 46 3.37 8.38 6.19
C ASP A 46 2.13 7.57 5.83
N PRO A 47 0.98 7.63 6.54
CA PRO A 47 -0.17 6.80 6.18
C PRO A 47 -0.68 7.08 4.77
N VAL A 48 -0.56 8.32 4.28
CA VAL A 48 -0.94 8.68 2.91
C VAL A 48 0.05 8.11 1.90
N ASN A 49 1.35 8.19 2.19
CA ASN A 49 2.39 7.63 1.31
C ASN A 49 2.30 6.10 1.25
N ILE A 50 2.10 5.44 2.40
CA ILE A 50 1.90 3.99 2.50
C ILE A 50 0.69 3.57 1.67
N ALA A 51 -0.48 4.16 1.91
CA ALA A 51 -1.70 3.82 1.18
C ALA A 51 -1.57 4.08 -0.33
N ARG A 52 -0.86 5.15 -0.71
CA ARG A 52 -0.58 5.45 -2.11
C ARG A 52 0.32 4.41 -2.75
N ASP A 53 1.41 4.06 -2.09
CA ASP A 53 2.42 3.14 -2.63
C ASP A 53 1.90 1.70 -2.69
N GLU A 54 1.17 1.26 -1.65
CA GLU A 54 0.43 -0.01 -1.66
C GLU A 54 -0.63 -0.03 -2.77
N GLY A 55 -1.44 1.04 -2.89
CA GLY A 55 -2.48 1.13 -3.91
C GLY A 55 -1.94 1.10 -5.35
N VAL A 56 -0.73 1.61 -5.58
CA VAL A 56 -0.06 1.48 -6.88
C VAL A 56 0.29 0.02 -7.16
N ALA A 57 0.84 -0.71 -6.19
CA ALA A 57 1.16 -2.13 -6.37
C ALA A 57 -0.10 -2.98 -6.58
N GLU A 58 -1.18 -2.69 -5.84
CA GLU A 58 -2.49 -3.34 -6.01
C GLU A 58 -3.07 -3.11 -7.39
N MET A 59 -3.17 -1.85 -7.84
CA MET A 59 -3.70 -1.51 -9.17
C MET A 59 -2.99 -2.29 -10.29
N TRP A 60 -1.67 -2.46 -10.20
CA TRP A 60 -0.90 -3.23 -11.18
C TRP A 60 -1.15 -4.73 -11.07
N MET A 61 -1.28 -5.27 -9.86
CA MET A 61 -1.66 -6.66 -9.65
C MET A 61 -3.05 -6.94 -10.23
N GLU A 62 -4.05 -6.09 -9.96
CA GLU A 62 -5.41 -6.24 -10.50
C GLU A 62 -5.40 -6.22 -12.03
N ARG A 63 -4.60 -5.34 -12.63
CA ARG A 63 -4.49 -5.26 -14.08
C ARG A 63 -3.90 -6.53 -14.69
N ILE A 64 -2.89 -7.12 -14.04
CA ILE A 64 -2.31 -8.40 -14.49
C ILE A 64 -3.31 -9.54 -14.33
N ILE A 65 -4.06 -9.57 -13.22
CA ILE A 65 -5.08 -10.61 -13.02
C ILE A 65 -6.21 -10.44 -14.04
N SER A 66 -6.63 -9.22 -14.35
CA SER A 66 -7.64 -8.94 -15.37
C SER A 66 -7.20 -9.43 -16.75
N ASP A 67 -5.95 -9.15 -17.15
CA ASP A 67 -5.37 -9.69 -18.38
C ASP A 67 -5.36 -11.22 -18.37
N TYR A 68 -4.96 -11.84 -17.24
CA TYR A 68 -4.95 -13.30 -17.09
C TYR A 68 -6.36 -13.89 -17.25
N VAL A 69 -7.37 -13.32 -16.59
CA VAL A 69 -8.76 -13.77 -16.71
C VAL A 69 -9.28 -13.60 -18.14
N GLN A 70 -8.92 -12.51 -18.81
CA GLN A 70 -9.29 -12.30 -20.21
C GLN A 70 -8.67 -13.37 -21.12
N GLU A 71 -7.39 -13.68 -20.95
CA GLU A 71 -6.69 -14.74 -21.70
C GLU A 71 -7.29 -16.12 -21.39
N MET A 72 -7.58 -16.40 -20.12
CA MET A 72 -8.15 -17.67 -19.68
C MET A 72 -9.57 -17.89 -20.24
N ASN A 73 -10.36 -16.82 -20.36
CA ASN A 73 -11.72 -16.90 -20.89
C ASN A 73 -11.79 -16.91 -22.41
N THR A 74 -10.71 -16.54 -23.10
CA THR A 74 -10.68 -16.50 -24.56
C THR A 74 -10.46 -17.90 -25.14
N PRO A 75 -11.38 -18.45 -25.96
CA PRO A 75 -11.28 -19.81 -26.48
C PRO A 75 -10.03 -20.10 -27.32
N ALA A 76 -9.39 -19.07 -27.87
CA ALA A 76 -8.18 -19.19 -28.66
C ALA A 76 -6.89 -19.19 -27.82
N SER A 77 -6.91 -18.68 -26.58
CA SER A 77 -5.70 -18.46 -25.78
C SER A 77 -5.70 -19.05 -24.37
N TYR A 78 -6.78 -19.71 -23.93
CA TYR A 78 -6.86 -20.32 -22.59
C TYR A 78 -5.67 -21.23 -22.24
N SER A 79 -5.21 -22.07 -23.17
CA SER A 79 -4.08 -22.99 -22.97
C SER A 79 -2.71 -22.29 -22.95
N ALA A 80 -2.63 -21.08 -23.51
CA ALA A 80 -1.43 -20.26 -23.57
C ALA A 80 -1.47 -19.07 -22.61
N ALA A 81 -2.52 -18.92 -21.79
CA ALA A 81 -2.75 -17.75 -20.96
C ALA A 81 -1.54 -17.43 -20.06
N LEU A 82 -1.01 -18.43 -19.35
CA LEU A 82 0.17 -18.23 -18.49
C LEU A 82 1.42 -17.83 -19.28
N ALA A 83 1.62 -18.37 -20.48
CA ALA A 83 2.74 -18.02 -21.36
C ALA A 83 2.59 -16.59 -21.89
N ASN A 84 1.36 -16.19 -22.24
CA ASN A 84 1.05 -14.84 -22.67
C ASN A 84 1.33 -13.82 -21.55
N ILE A 85 0.94 -14.11 -20.30
CA ILE A 85 1.22 -13.24 -19.16
C ILE A 85 2.71 -13.21 -18.82
N MET A 86 3.43 -14.33 -18.95
CA MET A 86 4.88 -14.37 -18.75
C MET A 86 5.63 -13.52 -19.79
N ALA A 87 5.23 -13.59 -21.05
CA ALA A 87 5.88 -12.89 -22.16
C ALA A 87 5.44 -11.42 -22.32
N ARG A 88 4.30 -11.02 -21.74
CA ARG A 88 3.75 -9.67 -21.89
C ARG A 88 4.69 -8.61 -21.33
N ASP A 89 4.94 -7.57 -22.11
CA ASP A 89 5.67 -6.40 -21.64
C ASP A 89 4.69 -5.34 -21.12
N TYR A 90 4.70 -5.15 -19.80
CA TYR A 90 3.86 -4.16 -19.13
C TYR A 90 4.48 -2.75 -19.14
N THR A 91 5.74 -2.59 -19.54
CA THR A 91 6.47 -1.30 -19.50
C THR A 91 6.21 -0.42 -20.72
N ILE A 92 5.64 -0.97 -21.79
CA ILE A 92 5.42 -0.27 -23.07
C ILE A 92 3.93 -0.23 -23.46
N GLY A 93 3.62 0.59 -24.47
CA GLY A 93 2.31 0.62 -25.12
C GLY A 93 1.18 1.08 -24.19
N ILE A 94 0.07 0.33 -24.19
CA ILE A 94 -1.14 0.68 -23.40
C ILE A 94 -0.97 0.47 -21.90
N TYR A 95 0.03 -0.31 -21.48
CA TYR A 95 0.31 -0.55 -20.08
C TYR A 95 1.17 0.60 -19.55
N ASN A 96 2.34 0.84 -20.15
CA ASN A 96 3.23 1.94 -19.76
C ASN A 96 3.52 1.95 -18.24
N MET A 97 3.86 0.78 -17.70
CA MET A 97 4.17 0.60 -16.29
C MET A 97 5.37 1.45 -15.88
N PRO A 98 5.23 2.29 -14.83
CA PRO A 98 6.30 3.18 -14.43
C PRO A 98 7.48 2.38 -13.84
N ALA A 99 8.70 2.91 -14.02
CA ALA A 99 9.93 2.28 -13.52
C ALA A 99 10.00 2.15 -11.97
N SER A 100 9.12 2.85 -11.25
CA SER A 100 8.98 2.73 -9.79
C SER A 100 8.27 1.44 -9.36
N VAL A 101 7.69 0.69 -10.31
CA VAL A 101 7.03 -0.59 -10.07
C VAL A 101 7.90 -1.69 -10.64
N THR A 102 8.08 -2.76 -9.87
CA THR A 102 8.83 -3.95 -10.30
C THR A 102 7.87 -5.13 -10.45
N LEU A 103 7.92 -5.80 -11.59
CA LEU A 103 7.15 -7.00 -11.88
C LEU A 103 8.10 -8.19 -12.01
N THR A 104 8.02 -9.14 -11.08
CA THR A 104 8.74 -10.41 -11.12
C THR A 104 7.76 -11.52 -11.43
N ARG A 105 8.12 -12.40 -12.37
CA ARG A 105 7.29 -13.53 -12.79
C ARG A 105 8.16 -14.77 -12.90
N THR A 106 7.72 -15.85 -12.29
CA THR A 106 8.47 -17.10 -12.25
C THR A 106 7.52 -18.28 -12.31
N TYR A 107 7.80 -19.25 -13.17
CA TYR A 107 7.09 -20.53 -13.12
C TYR A 107 7.54 -21.31 -11.90
N VAL A 108 6.57 -21.84 -11.15
CA VAL A 108 6.83 -22.58 -9.91
C VAL A 108 6.18 -23.96 -9.95
N THR A 109 6.82 -24.95 -9.34
CA THR A 109 6.26 -26.28 -9.07
C THR A 109 6.45 -26.60 -7.60
N TYR A 110 5.86 -27.72 -7.15
CA TYR A 110 6.06 -28.22 -5.80
C TYR A 110 6.77 -29.57 -5.87
N ASP A 111 7.82 -29.73 -5.07
CA ASP A 111 8.55 -31.00 -4.98
C ASP A 111 7.75 -32.06 -4.20
N ALA A 112 8.28 -33.28 -4.12
CA ALA A 112 7.64 -34.38 -3.38
C ALA A 112 7.48 -34.11 -1.87
N GLY A 113 8.22 -33.14 -1.33
CA GLY A 113 8.11 -32.66 0.05
C GLY A 113 7.13 -31.50 0.21
N GLY A 114 6.53 -31.00 -0.87
CA GLY A 114 5.62 -29.85 -0.88
C GLY A 114 6.33 -28.49 -0.88
N ASN A 115 7.64 -28.42 -1.09
CA ASN A 115 8.36 -27.15 -1.18
C ASN A 115 8.17 -26.53 -2.56
N GLU A 116 7.98 -25.21 -2.60
CA GLU A 116 7.98 -24.44 -3.85
C GLU A 116 9.39 -24.46 -4.48
N VAL A 117 9.45 -24.80 -5.77
CA VAL A 117 10.68 -24.84 -6.56
C VAL A 117 10.46 -24.05 -7.84
N ASP A 118 11.39 -23.14 -8.14
CA ASP A 118 11.40 -22.41 -9.40
C ASP A 118 11.72 -23.34 -10.58
N VAL A 119 10.89 -23.30 -11.62
CA VAL A 119 11.08 -24.06 -12.86
C VAL A 119 12.19 -23.45 -13.74
N SER A 120 12.67 -22.25 -13.37
CA SER A 120 13.78 -21.54 -14.00
C SER A 120 15.08 -22.33 -14.06
N ALA A 121 15.26 -23.37 -13.23
CA ALA A 121 16.43 -24.24 -13.28
C ALA A 121 16.57 -25.06 -14.58
N GLY A 122 15.57 -25.06 -15.48
CA GLY A 122 15.61 -25.81 -16.74
C GLY A 122 14.94 -25.17 -17.95
N GLY A 123 14.55 -23.88 -17.89
CA GLY A 123 13.84 -23.21 -19.00
C GLY A 123 12.44 -23.79 -19.30
N GLY A 124 11.87 -24.53 -18.34
CA GLY A 124 10.59 -25.20 -18.49
C GLY A 124 9.38 -24.28 -18.22
N THR A 125 8.21 -24.72 -18.67
CA THR A 125 6.92 -24.13 -18.33
C THR A 125 6.30 -24.88 -17.15
N SER A 126 5.37 -24.23 -16.44
CA SER A 126 4.59 -24.84 -15.36
C SER A 126 3.11 -24.49 -15.51
N THR A 127 2.26 -25.27 -14.84
CA THR A 127 0.85 -24.95 -14.64
C THR A 127 0.64 -23.83 -13.63
N ASN A 128 1.69 -23.43 -12.89
CA ASN A 128 1.62 -22.35 -11.91
C ASN A 128 2.63 -21.25 -12.27
N LEU A 129 2.15 -20.01 -12.35
CA LEU A 129 2.94 -18.81 -12.55
C LEU A 129 2.83 -17.94 -11.31
N LYS A 130 3.94 -17.78 -10.60
CA LYS A 130 4.07 -16.83 -9.51
C LYS A 130 4.32 -15.44 -10.07
N VAL A 131 3.49 -14.49 -9.67
CA VAL A 131 3.57 -13.09 -10.08
C VAL A 131 3.73 -12.25 -8.84
N THR A 132 4.77 -11.43 -8.80
CA THR A 132 5.04 -10.49 -7.73
C THR A 132 5.14 -9.09 -8.28
N VAL A 133 4.32 -8.17 -7.77
CA VAL A 133 4.36 -6.74 -8.07
C VAL A 133 4.86 -6.00 -6.84
N GLN A 134 5.83 -5.11 -7.02
CA GLN A 134 6.38 -4.28 -5.95
C GLN A 134 6.34 -2.80 -6.31
N ALA A 135 5.88 -1.95 -5.38
CA ALA A 135 5.91 -0.49 -5.50
C ALA A 135 6.14 0.14 -4.12
N GLY A 136 6.99 1.17 -4.05
CA GLY A 136 7.26 1.92 -2.80
C GLY A 136 7.67 1.08 -1.59
N GLY A 137 8.28 -0.10 -1.80
CA GLY A 137 8.68 -1.03 -0.74
C GLY A 137 7.62 -2.06 -0.35
N TYR A 138 6.41 -1.97 -0.91
CA TYR A 138 5.32 -2.93 -0.72
C TYR A 138 5.29 -3.95 -1.85
N GLY A 139 4.97 -5.20 -1.54
CA GLY A 139 4.97 -6.28 -2.50
C GLY A 139 3.72 -7.16 -2.38
N LEU A 140 3.01 -7.34 -3.48
CA LEU A 140 1.91 -8.30 -3.60
C LEU A 140 2.38 -9.49 -4.42
N THR A 141 2.06 -10.70 -3.98
CA THR A 141 2.35 -11.92 -4.71
C THR A 141 1.07 -12.70 -4.92
N ASN A 142 0.85 -13.16 -6.15
CA ASN A 142 -0.25 -14.04 -6.52
C ASN A 142 0.27 -15.23 -7.32
N ILE A 143 -0.42 -16.37 -7.24
CA ILE A 143 -0.14 -17.57 -8.04
C ILE A 143 -1.28 -17.72 -9.03
N LEU A 144 -0.97 -17.54 -10.31
CA LEU A 144 -1.89 -17.80 -11.41
C LEU A 144 -1.73 -19.26 -11.84
N THR A 145 -2.82 -19.94 -12.18
CA THR A 145 -2.78 -21.37 -12.51
C THR A 145 -3.42 -21.68 -13.85
N ALA A 146 -3.12 -22.83 -14.45
CA ALA A 146 -3.77 -23.26 -15.67
C ALA A 146 -5.17 -23.84 -15.35
N GLU A 147 -6.12 -22.97 -15.01
CA GLU A 147 -7.46 -23.37 -14.52
C GLU A 147 -8.32 -24.06 -15.58
N ARG A 148 -8.17 -23.66 -16.85
CA ARG A 148 -8.92 -24.23 -17.97
C ARG A 148 -7.99 -25.03 -18.87
N VAL A 149 -8.35 -26.28 -19.12
CA VAL A 149 -7.61 -27.24 -19.94
C VAL A 149 -8.35 -27.53 -21.24
N THR A 150 -9.67 -27.30 -21.28
CA THR A 150 -10.50 -27.42 -22.47
C THR A 150 -11.44 -26.23 -22.65
N SER A 151 -11.85 -25.97 -23.89
CA SER A 151 -12.76 -24.86 -24.21
C SER A 151 -14.15 -24.96 -23.54
N GLY A 152 -14.54 -26.15 -23.06
CA GLY A 152 -15.82 -26.38 -22.38
C GLY A 152 -15.76 -26.17 -20.87
N ASP A 153 -14.58 -25.94 -20.31
CA ASP A 153 -14.40 -25.74 -18.87
C ASP A 153 -15.08 -24.44 -18.43
N PRO A 154 -15.55 -24.35 -17.16
CA PRO A 154 -16.15 -23.14 -16.62
C PRO A 154 -15.26 -21.92 -16.83
N ILE A 155 -15.89 -20.77 -17.09
CA ILE A 155 -15.18 -19.50 -17.23
C ILE A 155 -14.73 -18.99 -15.87
N THR A 156 -13.55 -18.38 -15.83
CA THR A 156 -12.97 -17.77 -14.63
C THR A 156 -13.58 -16.38 -14.43
N TYR A 157 -13.92 -16.04 -13.19
CA TYR A 157 -14.44 -14.72 -12.83
C TYR A 157 -13.44 -13.99 -11.92
N TYR A 158 -13.43 -12.66 -12.01
CA TYR A 158 -12.75 -11.74 -11.09
C TYR A 158 -13.80 -11.03 -10.24
#